data_AF-Q6X786-F1
#
_entry.id   AF-Q6X786-F1
#
_cell.length_a   1.000
_cell.length_b   1.000
_cell.length_c   1.000
_cell.angle_alpha   90.00
_cell.angle_beta   90.00
_cell.angle_gamma   90.00
#
_symmetry.space_group_name_H-M   'P 1'
#
loop_
_entity.id
_entity.type
_entity.pdbx_description
1 polymer ?
#
loop_
_entity_poly.entity_id
_entity_poly.type
_entity_poly.pdbx_seq_one_letter_code
_entity_poly.pdbx_strand_id
1 'polypeptide(L)'
;MLAWALLYAVLWSLAGVGSQRSSLFNIKGFVYGTVGHPVKIYVKLHQASPVLICMDIDRANKETVDPTYLWTGPNENTLKGNSQINITNTGELVLKDFLEPLSGLYSCMLSYKTIKAETQEETMIKKKYDFLVFAYREPDYSYHMAVRFTTGSCVGRHNDLLFRVLKKILDNLISDLLCHVIEPSYKCHFVKLPERDFLYELFIAFQVNPFAPGWRSLCNRSADCEDITNHNVLKARDRMEEFFRKQAHILHHHFNRTVPAMHFVDHSFQVTRIDNCRPGFGKNEGLHSNCATCCVVCSPGTFSPDVDVTCQICVSVHIYGAKACP
;
A
#
# COMPACT_ATOMS: atom_id res chain seq x y z
N MET A 1 36.29 -10.98 14.81
CA MET A 1 34.98 -11.60 14.53
C MET A 1 33.81 -10.61 14.48
N LEU A 2 33.87 -9.42 15.10
CA LEU A 2 32.77 -8.43 15.02
C LEU A 2 32.57 -7.75 13.65
N ALA A 3 33.61 -7.64 12.82
CA ALA A 3 33.53 -6.90 11.55
C ALA A 3 32.63 -7.56 10.50
N TRP A 4 32.46 -8.89 10.55
CA TRP A 4 31.60 -9.61 9.61
C TRP A 4 30.11 -9.51 9.96
N ALA A 5 29.75 -9.32 11.24
CA ALA A 5 28.36 -9.16 11.65
C ALA A 5 27.75 -7.83 11.14
N LEU A 6 28.56 -6.78 11.07
CA LEU A 6 28.10 -5.46 10.59
C LEU A 6 27.86 -5.43 9.08
N LEU A 7 28.68 -6.15 8.29
CA LEU A 7 28.49 -6.25 6.83
C LEU A 7 27.20 -6.96 6.45
N TYR A 8 26.80 -8.00 7.18
CA TYR A 8 25.51 -8.67 6.96
C TYR A 8 24.31 -7.77 7.29
N ALA A 9 24.37 -6.99 8.38
CA ALA A 9 23.30 -6.07 8.74
C ALA A 9 23.14 -4.93 7.71
N VAL A 10 24.26 -4.41 7.19
CA VAL A 10 24.24 -3.34 6.16
C VAL A 10 23.71 -3.87 4.82
N LEU A 11 24.07 -5.09 4.43
CA LEU A 11 23.54 -5.73 3.21
C LEU A 11 22.02 -5.96 3.28
N TRP A 12 21.47 -6.24 4.46
CA TRP A 12 20.02 -6.36 4.65
C TRP A 12 19.29 -5.02 4.68
N SER A 13 19.98 -3.92 5.01
CA SER A 13 19.41 -2.57 4.91
C SER A 13 19.48 -1.97 3.50
N LEU A 14 20.46 -2.37 2.68
CA LEU A 14 20.63 -1.91 1.30
C LEU A 14 19.83 -2.73 0.29
N ALA A 15 19.48 -3.98 0.61
CA ALA A 15 18.36 -4.65 -0.02
C ALA A 15 17.09 -3.97 0.50
N GLY A 16 16.80 -2.79 -0.06
CA GLY A 16 15.57 -2.07 0.20
C GLY A 16 14.43 -3.05 0.22
N VAL A 17 13.61 -2.95 1.26
CA VAL A 17 12.40 -3.74 1.49
C VAL A 17 11.42 -3.42 0.36
N GLY A 18 11.73 -3.88 -0.84
CA GLY A 18 10.74 -4.41 -1.73
C GLY A 18 10.21 -5.61 -0.99
N SER A 19 9.12 -5.39 -0.25
CA SER A 19 8.24 -6.46 0.16
C SER A 19 7.84 -7.16 -1.13
N GLN A 20 8.65 -8.13 -1.58
CA GLN A 20 8.18 -9.16 -2.48
C GLN A 20 7.03 -9.79 -1.72
N ARG A 21 5.81 -9.38 -2.09
CA ARG A 21 4.56 -9.98 -1.64
C ARG A 21 4.64 -11.45 -2.02
N SER A 22 5.17 -12.24 -1.09
CA SER A 22 5.51 -13.65 -1.23
C SER A 22 4.26 -14.48 -1.01
N SER A 23 3.11 -14.01 -1.50
CA SER A 23 1.90 -14.81 -1.53
C SER A 23 2.04 -15.82 -2.68
N LEU A 24 2.64 -16.97 -2.38
CA LEU A 24 2.37 -18.24 -3.06
C LEU A 24 2.60 -18.35 -4.59
N PHE A 25 3.35 -17.45 -5.22
CA PHE A 25 3.69 -17.62 -6.63
C PHE A 25 4.85 -18.61 -6.80
N ASN A 26 4.68 -19.63 -7.65
CA ASN A 26 5.84 -20.25 -8.27
C ASN A 26 6.49 -19.21 -9.21
N ILE A 27 7.79 -19.37 -9.52
CA ILE A 27 8.59 -18.54 -10.45
C ILE A 27 7.85 -18.28 -11.79
N LYS A 28 6.89 -19.14 -12.16
CA LYS A 28 6.06 -19.05 -13.38
C LYS A 28 4.71 -18.33 -13.24
N GLY A 29 4.31 -17.86 -12.06
CA GLY A 29 3.03 -17.15 -11.86
C GLY A 29 1.78 -18.03 -11.74
N PHE A 30 1.95 -19.33 -11.44
CA PHE A 30 0.87 -20.27 -11.17
C PHE A 30 0.51 -20.32 -9.68
N VAL A 31 -0.78 -20.43 -9.38
CA VAL A 31 -1.31 -20.62 -8.02
C VAL A 31 -2.16 -21.88 -7.98
N TYR A 32 -1.72 -22.88 -7.22
CA TYR A 32 -2.43 -24.14 -7.04
C TYR A 32 -3.46 -24.04 -5.92
N GLY A 33 -4.55 -24.79 -6.06
CA GLY A 33 -5.57 -24.88 -5.02
C GLY A 33 -5.14 -25.75 -3.85
N THR A 34 -5.80 -25.57 -2.71
CA THR A 34 -5.66 -26.44 -1.53
C THR A 34 -7.00 -27.04 -1.16
N VAL A 35 -7.04 -28.36 -0.89
CA VAL A 35 -8.28 -29.03 -0.49
C VAL A 35 -8.67 -28.59 0.92
N GLY A 36 -9.93 -28.21 1.09
CA GLY A 36 -10.49 -27.82 2.39
C GLY A 36 -10.11 -26.43 2.90
N HIS A 37 -9.22 -25.71 2.20
CA HIS A 37 -8.76 -24.38 2.62
C HIS A 37 -8.76 -23.41 1.42
N PRO A 38 -9.52 -22.30 1.45
CA PRO A 38 -9.49 -21.31 0.39
C PRO A 38 -8.13 -20.59 0.28
N VAL A 39 -7.60 -20.50 -0.93
CA VAL A 39 -6.37 -19.75 -1.20
C VAL A 39 -6.72 -18.27 -1.41
N LYS A 40 -6.15 -17.38 -0.60
CA LYS A 40 -6.34 -15.92 -0.74
C LYS A 40 -5.40 -15.35 -1.79
N ILE A 41 -5.94 -14.61 -2.76
CA ILE A 41 -5.21 -13.96 -3.84
C ILE A 41 -5.59 -12.47 -3.87
N TYR A 42 -4.59 -11.63 -4.10
CA TYR A 42 -4.75 -10.19 -4.22
C TYR A 42 -4.37 -9.78 -5.64
N VAL A 43 -5.29 -9.14 -6.35
CA VAL A 43 -5.09 -8.69 -7.73
C VAL A 43 -5.14 -7.17 -7.74
N LYS A 44 -4.07 -6.53 -8.23
CA LYS A 44 -4.06 -5.07 -8.40
C LYS A 44 -5.09 -4.71 -9.46
N LEU A 45 -5.85 -3.65 -9.24
CA LEU A 45 -6.85 -3.22 -10.22
C LEU A 45 -6.26 -3.03 -11.62
N HIS A 46 -7.08 -3.32 -12.63
CA HIS A 46 -6.71 -3.26 -14.05
C HIS A 46 -5.56 -4.19 -14.46
N GLN A 47 -5.09 -5.07 -13.57
CA GLN A 47 -4.12 -6.11 -13.89
C GLN A 47 -4.81 -7.46 -14.11
N ALA A 48 -4.06 -8.40 -14.67
CA ALA A 48 -4.49 -9.79 -14.73
C ALA A 48 -4.18 -10.49 -13.40
N SER A 49 -5.04 -11.43 -13.00
CA SER A 49 -4.73 -12.35 -11.93
C SER A 49 -3.53 -13.24 -12.31
N PRO A 50 -2.84 -13.82 -11.33
CA PRO A 50 -2.05 -15.02 -11.60
C PRO A 50 -2.93 -16.12 -12.23
N VAL A 51 -2.26 -17.12 -12.80
CA VAL A 51 -2.96 -18.28 -13.37
C VAL A 51 -3.37 -19.22 -12.24
N LEU A 52 -4.68 -19.33 -12.01
CA LEU A 52 -5.24 -20.18 -10.96
C LEU A 52 -5.43 -21.60 -11.51
N ILE A 53 -4.86 -22.59 -10.84
CA ILE A 53 -4.89 -23.97 -11.28
C ILE A 53 -5.89 -24.76 -10.44
N CYS A 54 -6.82 -25.43 -11.10
CA CYS A 54 -7.84 -26.29 -10.49
C CYS A 54 -7.28 -27.64 -9.98
N MET A 55 -6.16 -27.64 -9.26
CA MET A 55 -5.65 -28.79 -8.53
C MET A 55 -4.63 -28.39 -7.47
N ASP A 56 -4.34 -29.30 -6.54
CA ASP A 56 -3.20 -29.19 -5.64
C ASP A 56 -1.86 -29.54 -6.34
N ILE A 57 -0.75 -29.06 -5.78
CA ILE A 57 0.59 -29.26 -6.37
C ILE A 57 0.96 -30.75 -6.46
N ASP A 58 0.54 -31.57 -5.50
CA ASP A 58 0.78 -33.01 -5.49
C ASP A 58 0.02 -33.71 -6.61
N ARG A 59 -1.16 -33.21 -6.96
CA ARG A 59 -1.93 -33.71 -8.08
C ARG A 59 -1.31 -33.30 -9.41
N ALA A 60 -0.81 -32.07 -9.51
CA ALA A 60 -0.17 -31.55 -10.74
C ALA A 60 1.03 -32.39 -11.20
N ASN A 61 1.71 -33.08 -10.29
CA ASN A 61 2.87 -33.92 -10.58
C ASN A 61 2.52 -35.39 -10.92
N LYS A 62 1.24 -35.74 -11.07
CA LYS A 62 0.83 -37.12 -11.39
C LYS A 62 -0.13 -37.13 -12.57
N GLU A 63 -0.04 -38.21 -13.34
CA GLU A 63 -0.98 -38.48 -14.42
C GLU A 63 -2.43 -38.49 -13.91
N THR A 64 -3.31 -37.92 -14.71
CA THR A 64 -4.73 -37.78 -14.39
C THR A 64 -5.54 -38.23 -15.60
N VAL A 65 -6.34 -39.28 -15.41
CA VAL A 65 -7.14 -39.90 -16.46
C VAL A 65 -8.50 -39.20 -16.53
N ASP A 66 -8.94 -38.87 -17.74
CA ASP A 66 -10.21 -38.20 -18.05
C ASP A 66 -10.53 -36.99 -17.14
N PRO A 67 -9.63 -35.99 -17.00
CA PRO A 67 -9.87 -34.84 -16.13
C PRO A 67 -10.99 -33.95 -16.68
N THR A 68 -11.88 -33.53 -15.79
CA THR A 68 -12.92 -32.53 -16.06
C THR A 68 -12.82 -31.41 -15.04
N TYR A 69 -12.85 -30.17 -15.52
CA TYR A 69 -12.73 -28.97 -14.70
C TYR A 69 -14.00 -28.13 -14.81
N LEU A 70 -14.60 -27.81 -13.66
CA LEU A 70 -15.77 -26.95 -13.59
C LEU A 70 -15.50 -25.79 -12.63
N TRP A 71 -15.40 -24.58 -13.19
CA TRP A 71 -15.25 -23.36 -12.41
C TRP A 71 -16.59 -22.67 -12.16
N THR A 72 -16.75 -22.14 -10.96
CA THR A 72 -17.90 -21.35 -10.51
C THR A 72 -17.39 -20.05 -9.90
N GLY A 73 -17.99 -18.92 -10.29
CA GLY A 73 -17.63 -17.60 -9.78
C GLY A 73 -18.30 -17.23 -8.46
N PRO A 74 -18.05 -16.00 -7.98
CA PRO A 74 -18.76 -15.41 -6.86
C PRO A 74 -20.28 -15.47 -7.09
N ASN A 75 -21.04 -15.76 -6.03
CA ASN A 75 -22.51 -15.88 -6.05
C ASN A 75 -23.05 -16.95 -7.01
N GLU A 76 -22.31 -18.05 -7.21
CA GLU A 76 -22.70 -19.17 -8.10
C GLU A 76 -22.83 -18.78 -9.58
N ASN A 77 -22.26 -17.64 -9.97
CA ASN A 77 -22.33 -17.16 -11.33
C ASN A 77 -21.56 -18.05 -12.30
N THR A 78 -22.15 -18.29 -13.47
CA THR A 78 -21.47 -18.95 -14.59
C THR A 78 -20.43 -18.00 -15.17
N LEU A 79 -19.18 -18.46 -15.26
CA LEU A 79 -18.06 -17.64 -15.75
C LEU A 79 -17.95 -17.57 -17.28
N LYS A 80 -18.61 -18.51 -17.99
CA LYS A 80 -18.55 -18.58 -19.46
C LYS A 80 -19.25 -17.37 -20.08
N GLY A 81 -18.59 -16.71 -21.04
CA GLY A 81 -19.12 -15.57 -21.78
C GLY A 81 -18.68 -14.19 -21.25
N ASN A 82 -18.00 -14.13 -20.10
CA ASN A 82 -17.42 -12.88 -19.62
C ASN A 82 -16.06 -12.62 -20.27
N SER A 83 -15.89 -11.49 -20.96
CA SER A 83 -14.65 -11.11 -21.65
C SER A 83 -13.46 -10.88 -20.71
N GLN A 84 -13.71 -10.60 -19.43
CA GLN A 84 -12.70 -10.46 -18.39
C GLN A 84 -12.24 -11.81 -17.82
N ILE A 85 -12.81 -12.93 -18.26
CA ILE A 85 -12.51 -14.24 -17.71
C ILE A 85 -12.01 -15.17 -18.81
N ASN A 86 -10.86 -15.80 -18.59
CA ASN A 86 -10.32 -16.82 -19.46
C ASN A 86 -10.18 -18.14 -18.72
N ILE A 87 -10.82 -19.19 -19.22
CA ILE A 87 -10.75 -20.54 -18.68
C ILE A 87 -10.22 -21.46 -19.78
N THR A 88 -9.16 -22.21 -19.48
CA THR A 88 -8.59 -23.20 -20.41
C THR A 88 -9.18 -24.60 -20.18
N ASN A 89 -9.05 -25.46 -21.18
CA ASN A 89 -9.44 -26.87 -21.07
C ASN A 89 -8.55 -27.66 -20.10
N THR A 90 -7.40 -27.12 -19.68
CA THR A 90 -6.49 -27.70 -18.69
C THR A 90 -6.85 -27.30 -17.25
N GLY A 91 -7.96 -26.57 -17.04
CA GLY A 91 -8.43 -26.20 -15.71
C GLY A 91 -7.79 -24.94 -15.15
N GLU A 92 -7.23 -24.08 -16.01
CA GLU A 92 -6.63 -22.81 -15.62
C GLU A 92 -7.67 -21.69 -15.69
N LEU A 93 -7.63 -20.76 -14.74
CA LEU A 93 -8.45 -19.55 -14.70
C LEU A 93 -7.56 -18.32 -14.62
N VAL A 94 -7.80 -17.34 -15.51
CA VAL A 94 -7.19 -16.00 -15.47
C VAL A 94 -8.29 -14.95 -15.54
N LEU A 95 -8.28 -14.02 -14.60
CA LEU A 95 -9.14 -12.85 -14.55
C LEU A 95 -8.37 -11.66 -15.14
N LYS A 96 -8.92 -10.99 -16.15
CA LYS A 96 -8.29 -9.89 -16.89
C LYS A 96 -8.96 -8.58 -16.50
N ASP A 97 -8.18 -7.49 -16.53
CA ASP A 97 -8.67 -6.15 -16.18
C ASP A 97 -9.48 -6.18 -14.88
N PHE A 98 -8.84 -6.66 -13.80
CA PHE A 98 -9.53 -6.98 -12.57
C PHE A 98 -10.15 -5.73 -11.92
N LEU A 99 -11.43 -5.80 -11.56
CA LEU A 99 -12.20 -4.73 -10.93
C LEU A 99 -12.81 -5.20 -9.62
N GLU A 100 -13.26 -4.25 -8.79
CA GLU A 100 -13.87 -4.50 -7.48
C GLU A 100 -14.96 -5.59 -7.51
N PRO A 101 -15.93 -5.59 -8.45
CA PRO A 101 -17.01 -6.57 -8.49
C PRO A 101 -16.58 -8.00 -8.85
N LEU A 102 -15.36 -8.18 -9.38
CA LEU A 102 -14.78 -9.51 -9.63
C LEU A 102 -14.18 -10.12 -8.35
N SER A 103 -14.17 -9.40 -7.24
CA SER A 103 -13.74 -9.94 -5.96
C SER A 103 -14.76 -10.95 -5.44
N GLY A 104 -14.29 -12.01 -4.77
CA GLY A 104 -15.14 -13.02 -4.16
C GLY A 104 -14.56 -14.43 -4.21
N LEU A 105 -15.43 -15.40 -3.92
CA LEU A 105 -15.11 -16.82 -3.90
C LEU A 105 -15.25 -17.44 -5.29
N TYR A 106 -14.14 -17.94 -5.81
CA TYR A 106 -14.10 -18.78 -7.01
C TYR A 106 -13.86 -20.23 -6.59
N SER A 107 -14.77 -21.11 -6.97
CA SER A 107 -14.67 -22.54 -6.69
C SER A 107 -14.37 -23.28 -7.97
N CYS A 108 -13.47 -24.27 -7.90
CA CYS A 108 -13.26 -25.22 -8.97
C CYS A 108 -13.46 -26.65 -8.51
N MET A 109 -14.18 -27.44 -9.32
CA MET A 109 -14.33 -28.87 -9.14
C MET A 109 -13.52 -29.62 -10.20
N LEU A 110 -12.51 -30.35 -9.74
CA LEU A 110 -11.76 -31.32 -10.54
C LEU A 110 -12.40 -32.70 -10.36
N SER A 111 -12.84 -33.30 -11.45
CA SER A 111 -13.26 -34.71 -11.49
C SER A 111 -12.30 -35.50 -12.37
N TYR A 112 -11.87 -36.68 -11.93
CA TYR A 112 -10.99 -37.55 -12.72
C TYR A 112 -11.20 -39.02 -12.38
N LYS A 113 -10.73 -39.91 -13.24
CA LYS A 113 -10.79 -41.36 -13.05
C LYS A 113 -9.53 -41.92 -12.43
N THR A 114 -9.72 -42.96 -11.62
CA THR A 114 -8.68 -43.90 -11.20
C THR A 114 -9.07 -45.28 -11.69
N ILE A 115 -8.14 -45.97 -12.31
CA ILE A 115 -8.37 -47.28 -12.91
C ILE A 115 -7.52 -48.30 -12.16
N LYS A 116 -8.15 -49.33 -11.60
CA LYS A 116 -7.41 -50.48 -11.07
C LYS A 116 -6.88 -51.28 -12.25
N ALA A 117 -5.55 -51.37 -12.39
CA ALA A 117 -4.92 -52.02 -13.53
C ALA A 117 -5.37 -53.48 -13.72
N GLU A 118 -5.61 -54.20 -12.62
CA GLU A 118 -5.97 -55.63 -12.61
C GLU A 118 -7.43 -55.89 -13.03
N THR A 119 -8.36 -55.05 -12.57
CA THR A 119 -9.80 -55.28 -12.76
C THR A 119 -10.43 -54.38 -13.82
N GLN A 120 -9.69 -53.38 -14.33
CA GLN A 120 -10.23 -52.30 -15.15
C GLN A 120 -11.39 -51.54 -14.48
N GLU A 121 -11.51 -51.65 -13.15
CA GLU A 121 -12.54 -50.96 -12.40
C GLU A 121 -12.24 -49.46 -12.35
N GLU A 122 -13.15 -48.66 -12.90
CA GLU A 122 -13.06 -47.20 -12.92
C GLU A 122 -13.74 -46.59 -11.68
N THR A 123 -13.01 -45.77 -10.93
CA THR A 123 -13.55 -44.97 -9.82
C THR A 123 -13.38 -43.49 -10.11
N MET A 124 -14.48 -42.73 -10.06
CA MET A 124 -14.48 -41.28 -10.20
C MET A 124 -14.15 -40.60 -8.87
N ILE A 125 -13.11 -39.76 -8.87
CA ILE A 125 -12.74 -38.91 -7.74
C ILE A 125 -13.11 -37.48 -8.06
N LYS A 126 -13.70 -36.77 -7.09
CA LYS A 126 -14.02 -35.34 -7.18
C LYS A 126 -13.31 -34.58 -6.06
N LYS A 127 -12.62 -33.50 -6.42
CA LYS A 127 -11.99 -32.59 -5.47
C LYS A 127 -12.44 -31.15 -5.74
N LYS A 128 -12.73 -30.43 -4.67
CA LYS A 128 -13.10 -29.00 -4.70
C LYS A 128 -11.92 -28.16 -4.21
N TYR A 129 -11.63 -27.08 -4.94
CA TYR A 129 -10.62 -26.10 -4.61
C TYR A 129 -11.24 -24.71 -4.61
N ASP A 130 -10.95 -23.91 -3.59
CA ASP A 130 -11.54 -22.61 -3.40
C ASP A 130 -10.47 -21.52 -3.42
N PHE A 131 -10.80 -20.39 -4.06
CA PHE A 131 -9.93 -19.24 -4.20
C PHE A 131 -10.70 -17.99 -3.81
N LEU A 132 -10.21 -17.27 -2.80
CA LEU A 132 -10.74 -15.97 -2.41
C LEU A 132 -9.91 -14.89 -3.08
N VAL A 133 -10.48 -14.26 -4.11
CA VAL A 133 -9.78 -13.24 -4.90
C VAL A 133 -10.26 -11.85 -4.48
N PHE A 134 -9.33 -10.96 -4.16
CA PHE A 134 -9.62 -9.59 -3.73
C PHE A 134 -8.94 -8.57 -4.63
N ALA A 135 -9.69 -7.53 -5.02
CA ALA A 135 -9.11 -6.34 -5.62
C ALA A 135 -8.30 -5.60 -4.56
N TYR A 136 -7.15 -5.07 -4.96
CA TYR A 136 -6.41 -4.13 -4.13
C TYR A 136 -5.84 -2.97 -4.95
N ARG A 137 -5.49 -1.91 -4.24
CA ARG A 137 -4.73 -0.74 -4.70
C ARG A 137 -3.56 -0.50 -3.76
N GLU A 138 -2.52 0.18 -4.25
CA GLU A 138 -1.54 0.76 -3.33
C GLU A 138 -2.20 1.95 -2.60
N PRO A 139 -1.89 2.20 -1.32
CA PRO A 139 -2.36 3.41 -0.67
C PRO A 139 -1.81 4.64 -1.38
N ASP A 140 -2.58 5.73 -1.39
CA ASP A 140 -2.03 7.05 -1.71
C ASP A 140 -1.26 7.55 -0.47
N TYR A 141 0.02 7.91 -0.62
CA TYR A 141 0.86 8.33 0.50
C TYR A 141 0.81 9.84 0.71
N SER A 142 0.68 10.26 1.97
CA SER A 142 1.13 11.58 2.42
C SER A 142 2.18 11.42 3.52
N TYR A 143 2.93 12.49 3.79
CA TYR A 143 3.83 12.52 4.93
C TYR A 143 3.43 13.64 5.87
N HIS A 144 3.16 13.29 7.12
CA HIS A 144 3.08 14.27 8.20
C HIS A 144 4.49 14.52 8.72
N MET A 145 4.88 15.80 8.74
CA MET A 145 6.19 16.24 9.17
C MET A 145 6.07 17.23 10.32
N ALA A 146 7.04 17.19 11.22
CA ALA A 146 7.17 18.15 12.30
C ALA A 146 8.64 18.58 12.45
N VAL A 147 8.84 19.85 12.78
CA VAL A 147 10.15 20.47 13.04
C VAL A 147 10.06 21.48 14.16
N ARG A 148 11.20 21.82 14.76
CA ARG A 148 11.29 22.89 15.75
C ARG A 148 12.26 23.98 15.33
N PHE A 149 11.90 25.21 15.66
CA PHE A 149 12.76 26.39 15.51
C PHE A 149 12.85 27.13 16.84
N THR A 150 14.03 27.63 17.18
CA THR A 150 14.17 28.56 18.30
C THR A 150 13.48 29.88 18.01
N THR A 151 13.10 30.62 19.04
CA THR A 151 12.66 32.02 18.93
C THR A 151 13.03 32.81 20.18
N GLY A 152 13.10 34.13 20.04
CA GLY A 152 13.36 35.02 21.18
C GLY A 152 12.14 35.22 22.08
N SER A 153 10.92 35.01 21.57
CA SER A 153 9.67 35.18 22.32
C SER A 153 8.51 34.48 21.61
N CYS A 154 7.54 33.99 22.38
CA CYS A 154 6.26 33.53 21.82
C CYS A 154 5.33 34.65 21.37
N VAL A 155 5.62 35.89 21.76
CA VAL A 155 4.84 37.08 21.39
C VAL A 155 5.59 37.86 20.32
N GLY A 156 4.94 38.10 19.18
CA GLY A 156 5.43 39.01 18.14
C GLY A 156 5.25 38.49 16.71
N ARG A 157 5.35 39.42 15.75
CA ARG A 157 5.12 39.17 14.32
C ARG A 157 6.25 38.38 13.62
N HIS A 158 7.40 38.22 14.29
CA HIS A 158 8.55 37.50 13.74
C HIS A 158 8.27 36.00 13.56
N ASN A 159 7.52 35.39 14.48
CA ASN A 159 7.12 33.98 14.41
C ASN A 159 6.23 33.73 13.18
N ASP A 160 5.24 34.59 12.95
CA ASP A 160 4.36 34.54 11.76
C ASP A 160 5.15 34.72 10.46
N LEU A 161 6.14 35.61 10.47
CA LEU A 161 7.00 35.86 9.31
C LEU A 161 7.85 34.63 8.98
N LEU A 162 8.53 34.05 9.98
CA LEU A 162 9.32 32.83 9.80
C LEU A 162 8.45 31.70 9.26
N PHE A 163 7.30 31.46 9.88
CA PHE A 163 6.39 30.40 9.47
C PHE A 163 5.92 30.58 8.03
N ARG A 164 5.54 31.80 7.62
CA ARG A 164 5.12 32.12 6.25
C ARG A 164 6.25 31.92 5.24
N VAL A 165 7.48 32.34 5.57
CA VAL A 165 8.64 32.19 4.69
C VAL A 165 9.04 30.73 4.56
N LEU A 166 9.08 29.98 5.67
CA LEU A 166 9.37 28.55 5.68
C LEU A 166 8.38 27.80 4.80
N LYS A 167 7.08 28.05 4.95
CA LYS A 167 6.04 27.44 4.10
C LYS A 167 6.34 27.67 2.61
N LYS A 168 6.62 28.91 2.19
CA LYS A 168 6.93 29.23 0.78
C LYS A 168 8.18 28.50 0.28
N ILE A 169 9.22 28.42 1.11
CA ILE A 169 10.46 27.69 0.76
C ILE A 169 10.15 26.20 0.55
N LEU A 170 9.40 25.61 1.49
CA LEU A 170 9.02 24.20 1.44
C LEU A 170 8.13 23.88 0.23
N ASP A 171 7.11 24.70 -0.04
CA ASP A 171 6.26 24.55 -1.23
C ASP A 171 7.09 24.63 -2.54
N ASN A 172 7.97 25.62 -2.66
CA ASN A 172 8.83 25.79 -3.84
C ASN A 172 9.82 24.63 -4.01
N LEU A 173 10.29 24.02 -2.92
CA LEU A 173 11.25 22.91 -2.97
C LEU A 173 10.67 21.65 -3.64
N ILE A 174 9.34 21.50 -3.63
CA ILE A 174 8.65 20.30 -4.11
C ILE A 174 7.63 20.58 -5.22
N SER A 175 7.51 21.83 -5.68
CA SER A 175 6.47 22.23 -6.65
C SER A 175 6.60 21.54 -8.01
N ASP A 176 7.82 21.25 -8.47
CA ASP A 176 8.09 20.51 -9.71
C ASP A 176 7.63 19.04 -9.64
N LEU A 177 7.45 18.50 -8.44
CA LEU A 177 6.92 17.16 -8.21
C LEU A 177 5.38 17.14 -8.18
N LEU A 178 4.74 18.29 -8.41
CA LEU A 178 3.29 18.51 -8.21
C LEU A 178 2.81 18.04 -6.83
N CYS A 179 3.68 18.20 -5.83
CA CYS A 179 3.36 18.03 -4.42
C CYS A 179 3.21 19.41 -3.77
N HIS A 180 2.51 19.49 -2.64
CA HIS A 180 2.36 20.74 -1.89
C HIS A 180 2.28 20.52 -0.38
N VAL A 181 2.51 21.59 0.38
CA VAL A 181 2.35 21.62 1.83
C VAL A 181 0.91 21.98 2.19
N ILE A 182 0.24 21.09 2.91
CA ILE A 182 -1.13 21.30 3.41
C ILE A 182 -1.16 21.28 4.94
N GLU A 183 -2.24 21.86 5.48
CA GLU A 183 -2.49 21.96 6.92
C GLU A 183 -1.29 22.47 7.75
N PRO A 184 -0.49 23.45 7.26
CA PRO A 184 0.64 23.91 8.03
C PRO A 184 0.13 24.65 9.26
N SER A 185 0.72 24.36 10.41
CA SER A 185 0.41 25.01 11.67
C SER A 185 1.66 25.15 12.53
N TYR A 186 1.62 26.07 13.49
CA TYR A 186 2.66 26.18 14.49
C TYR A 186 2.11 26.54 15.86
N LYS A 187 2.81 26.12 16.92
CA LYS A 187 2.58 26.56 18.30
C LYS A 187 3.91 26.92 18.95
N CYS A 188 3.93 27.98 19.75
CA CYS A 188 5.12 28.35 20.51
C CYS A 188 5.04 27.81 21.94
N HIS A 189 6.15 27.27 22.43
CA HIS A 189 6.26 26.72 23.77
C HIS A 189 7.54 27.21 24.46
N PHE A 190 7.46 27.36 25.78
CA PHE A 190 8.63 27.60 26.63
C PHE A 190 9.16 26.26 27.10
N VAL A 191 10.35 25.89 26.62
CA VAL A 191 10.94 24.56 26.78
C VAL A 191 12.11 24.65 27.76
N LYS A 192 12.06 23.81 28.80
CA LYS A 192 13.20 23.58 29.69
C LYS A 192 14.06 22.47 29.12
N LEU A 193 15.29 22.80 28.73
CA LEU A 193 16.26 21.81 28.26
C LEU A 193 17.02 21.20 29.45
N PRO A 194 17.43 19.92 29.38
CA PRO A 194 18.33 19.35 30.38
C PRO A 194 19.64 20.14 30.44
N GLU A 195 20.09 20.49 31.64
CA GLU A 195 21.38 21.16 31.90
C GLU A 195 21.58 22.53 31.21
N ARG A 196 20.52 23.10 30.64
CA ARG A 196 20.53 24.40 29.95
C ARG A 196 19.40 25.29 30.44
N ASP A 197 19.49 26.57 30.10
CA ASP A 197 18.44 27.54 30.39
C ASP A 197 17.18 27.27 29.57
N PHE A 198 16.08 27.90 29.96
CA PHE A 198 14.83 27.83 29.23
C PHE A 198 14.92 28.58 27.90
N LEU A 199 14.30 28.05 26.86
CA LEU A 199 14.22 28.68 25.55
C LEU A 199 12.80 28.62 25.01
N TYR A 200 12.45 29.55 24.13
CA TYR A 200 11.21 29.48 23.37
C TYR A 200 11.45 28.72 22.06
N GLU A 201 10.59 27.75 21.78
CA GLU A 201 10.61 26.98 20.54
C GLU A 201 9.26 27.03 19.82
N LEU A 202 9.30 27.18 18.50
CA LEU A 202 8.19 27.01 17.59
C LEU A 202 8.11 25.56 17.16
N PHE A 203 7.04 24.89 17.54
CA PHE A 203 6.68 23.55 17.10
C PHE A 203 5.84 23.70 15.84
N ILE A 204 6.41 23.33 14.70
CA ILE A 204 5.80 23.47 13.40
C ILE A 204 5.43 22.08 12.90
N ALA A 205 4.18 21.91 12.45
CA ALA A 205 3.68 20.67 11.87
C ALA A 205 2.97 20.97 10.54
N PHE A 206 3.11 20.07 9.58
CA PHE A 206 2.50 20.20 8.25
C PHE A 206 2.45 18.84 7.55
N GLN A 207 1.61 18.72 6.53
CA GLN A 207 1.61 17.54 5.68
C GLN A 207 2.13 17.84 4.27
N VAL A 208 2.79 16.85 3.67
CA VAL A 208 3.17 16.84 2.26
C VAL A 208 2.23 15.92 1.51
N ASN A 209 1.50 16.49 0.56
CA ASN A 209 0.47 15.79 -0.19
C ASN A 209 0.82 15.75 -1.70
N PRO A 210 0.67 14.60 -2.39
CA PRO A 210 0.99 14.45 -3.82
C PRO A 210 -0.02 15.08 -4.78
N PHE A 211 -1.13 15.64 -4.27
CA PHE A 211 -2.26 16.08 -5.07
C PHE A 211 -2.32 17.60 -5.23
N ALA A 212 -1.17 18.24 -5.49
CA ALA A 212 -1.15 19.68 -5.76
C ALA A 212 -1.92 20.01 -7.06
N PRO A 213 -2.39 21.26 -7.24
CA PRO A 213 -3.09 21.66 -8.46
C PRO A 213 -2.33 21.25 -9.73
N GLY A 214 -3.00 20.53 -10.62
CA GLY A 214 -2.41 20.03 -11.87
C GLY A 214 -1.81 18.62 -11.81
N TRP A 215 -1.77 17.95 -10.64
CA TRP A 215 -1.21 16.60 -10.48
C TRP A 215 -1.77 15.56 -11.48
N ARG A 216 -3.06 15.67 -11.83
CA ARG A 216 -3.73 14.76 -12.77
C ARG A 216 -3.10 14.72 -14.16
N SER A 217 -2.39 15.79 -14.54
CA SER A 217 -1.70 15.85 -15.84
C SER A 217 -0.56 14.83 -15.95
N LEU A 218 0.03 14.38 -14.84
CA LEU A 218 1.07 13.36 -14.81
C LEU A 218 0.57 11.98 -15.24
N CYS A 219 -0.72 11.71 -15.05
CA CYS A 219 -1.26 10.37 -15.15
C CYS A 219 -1.60 9.96 -16.61
N ASN A 220 -1.48 10.85 -17.61
CA ASN A 220 -1.75 10.58 -19.04
C ASN A 220 -3.00 9.70 -19.30
N ARG A 221 -4.09 9.94 -18.55
CA ARG A 221 -5.36 9.18 -18.59
C ARG A 221 -5.33 7.74 -18.06
N SER A 222 -4.21 7.27 -17.48
CA SER A 222 -4.22 6.04 -16.68
C SER A 222 -5.18 6.19 -15.50
N ALA A 223 -6.01 5.17 -15.27
CA ALA A 223 -6.88 5.08 -14.10
C ALA A 223 -6.08 4.89 -12.80
N ASP A 224 -4.86 4.36 -12.92
CA ASP A 224 -3.93 4.15 -11.82
C ASP A 224 -2.75 5.12 -11.95
N CYS A 225 -2.63 6.01 -10.96
CA CYS A 225 -1.57 7.01 -10.85
C CYS A 225 -0.81 6.89 -9.53
N GLU A 226 -1.11 5.83 -8.76
CA GLU A 226 -0.57 5.59 -7.42
C GLU A 226 0.96 5.49 -7.51
N ASP A 227 1.49 4.79 -8.52
CA ASP A 227 2.95 4.63 -8.70
C ASP A 227 3.67 5.98 -8.92
N ILE A 228 3.10 6.89 -9.71
CA ILE A 228 3.70 8.21 -10.01
C ILE A 228 3.58 9.14 -8.80
N THR A 229 2.37 9.23 -8.22
CA THR A 229 2.09 10.11 -7.09
C THR A 229 2.88 9.69 -5.84
N ASN A 230 2.96 8.39 -5.57
CA ASN A 230 3.74 7.83 -4.46
C ASN A 230 5.26 8.00 -4.67
N HIS A 231 5.75 7.90 -5.91
CA HIS A 231 7.14 8.22 -6.21
C HIS A 231 7.46 9.70 -5.96
N ASN A 232 6.59 10.59 -6.42
CA ASN A 232 6.78 12.04 -6.27
C ASN A 232 6.77 12.48 -4.81
N VAL A 233 5.83 11.99 -4.00
CA VAL A 233 5.77 12.36 -2.58
C VAL A 233 6.93 11.77 -1.77
N LEU A 234 7.44 10.59 -2.15
CA LEU A 234 8.66 10.02 -1.58
C LEU A 234 9.88 10.92 -1.87
N LYS A 235 10.01 11.40 -3.11
CA LYS A 235 11.06 12.33 -3.50
C LYS A 235 10.89 13.71 -2.83
N ALA A 236 9.65 14.16 -2.64
CA ALA A 236 9.33 15.39 -1.92
C ALA A 236 9.79 15.29 -0.45
N ARG A 237 9.53 14.15 0.20
CA ARG A 237 10.05 13.84 1.54
C ARG A 237 11.57 13.95 1.60
N ASP A 238 12.26 13.29 0.67
CA ASP A 238 13.74 13.27 0.66
C ASP A 238 14.34 14.66 0.51
N ARG A 239 13.75 15.50 -0.35
CA ARG A 239 14.19 16.89 -0.51
C ARG A 239 13.99 17.70 0.76
N MET A 240 12.87 17.53 1.45
CA MET A 240 12.60 18.25 2.71
C MET A 240 13.53 17.79 3.83
N GLU A 241 13.77 16.49 3.96
CA GLU A 241 14.73 15.94 4.91
C GLU A 241 16.14 16.48 4.63
N GLU A 242 16.57 16.48 3.37
CA GLU A 242 17.84 17.07 2.97
C GLU A 242 17.92 18.57 3.30
N PHE A 243 16.84 19.32 3.08
CA PHE A 243 16.76 20.74 3.40
C PHE A 243 16.99 20.99 4.90
N PHE A 244 16.29 20.27 5.80
CA PHE A 244 16.45 20.45 7.24
C PHE A 244 17.82 19.95 7.74
N ARG A 245 18.33 18.85 7.17
CA ARG A 245 19.70 18.41 7.43
C ARG A 245 20.74 19.48 7.08
N LYS A 246 20.55 20.18 5.95
CA LYS A 246 21.41 21.32 5.57
C LYS A 246 21.27 22.50 6.54
N GLN A 247 20.08 22.77 7.07
CA GLN A 247 19.91 23.80 8.11
C GLN A 247 20.74 23.49 9.36
N ALA A 248 20.72 22.24 9.83
CA ALA A 248 21.57 21.81 10.95
C ALA A 248 23.06 21.92 10.64
N HIS A 249 23.49 21.47 9.45
CA HIS A 249 24.89 21.56 9.03
C HIS A 249 25.39 23.02 9.01
N ILE A 250 24.60 23.93 8.42
CA ILE A 250 24.94 25.36 8.39
C ILE A 250 25.04 25.93 9.81
N LEU A 251 24.13 25.52 10.70
CA LEU A 251 24.15 25.93 12.10
C LEU A 251 25.47 25.58 12.80
N HIS A 252 25.93 24.33 12.62
CA HIS A 252 27.14 23.82 13.29
C HIS A 252 28.44 24.33 12.68
N HIS A 253 28.50 24.58 11.38
CA HIS A 253 29.77 24.81 10.66
C HIS A 253 30.00 26.26 10.23
N HIS A 254 28.94 27.07 10.07
CA HIS A 254 29.08 28.44 9.54
C HIS A 254 28.89 29.55 10.57
N PHE A 255 28.28 29.27 11.73
CA PHE A 255 28.12 30.29 12.76
C PHE A 255 29.30 30.31 13.74
N ASN A 256 30.42 30.89 13.29
CA ASN A 256 31.56 31.21 14.17
C ASN A 256 31.36 32.50 14.99
N ARG A 257 30.29 33.28 14.73
CA ARG A 257 30.16 34.66 15.25
C ARG A 257 28.87 34.96 16.01
N THR A 258 27.70 34.62 15.46
CA THR A 258 26.41 34.89 16.11
C THR A 258 25.36 33.93 15.60
N VAL A 259 24.82 33.09 16.48
CA VAL A 259 23.71 32.21 16.15
C VAL A 259 22.42 33.04 16.05
N PRO A 260 21.62 32.93 14.96
CA PRO A 260 20.38 33.68 14.83
C PRO A 260 19.41 33.34 15.96
N ALA A 261 18.65 34.33 16.45
CA ALA A 261 17.63 34.10 17.49
C ALA A 261 16.53 33.10 17.07
N MET A 262 16.32 32.95 15.75
CA MET A 262 15.43 31.95 15.18
C MET A 262 16.20 31.05 14.20
N HIS A 263 16.40 29.79 14.59
CA HIS A 263 17.10 28.79 13.78
C HIS A 263 16.50 27.39 14.01
N PHE A 264 16.70 26.49 13.04
CA PHE A 264 16.25 25.10 13.13
C PHE A 264 16.92 24.39 14.31
N VAL A 265 16.13 23.69 15.12
CA VAL A 265 16.62 22.85 16.22
C VAL A 265 17.08 21.51 15.64
N ASP A 266 18.35 21.19 15.80
CA ASP A 266 18.91 19.95 15.28
C ASP A 266 18.18 18.71 15.84
N HIS A 267 18.08 17.66 15.04
CA HIS A 267 17.35 16.42 15.34
C HIS A 267 15.85 16.59 15.65
N SER A 268 15.27 17.77 15.42
CA SER A 268 13.83 17.99 15.63
C SER A 268 12.95 17.57 14.46
N PHE A 269 13.54 17.23 13.30
CA PHE A 269 12.80 16.77 12.13
C PHE A 269 12.22 15.38 12.37
N GLN A 270 10.91 15.29 12.29
CA GLN A 270 10.14 14.04 12.40
C GLN A 270 9.30 13.87 11.14
N VAL A 271 9.21 12.64 10.66
CA VAL A 271 8.44 12.28 9.47
C VAL A 271 7.68 10.98 9.73
N THR A 272 6.38 10.99 9.42
CA THR A 272 5.52 9.81 9.51
C THR A 272 4.72 9.68 8.22
N ARG A 273 4.74 8.49 7.62
CA ARG A 273 3.90 8.18 6.46
C ARG A 273 2.47 7.98 6.91
N ILE A 274 1.54 8.62 6.20
CA ILE A 274 0.10 8.41 6.35
C ILE A 274 -0.40 7.77 5.07
N ASP A 275 -0.96 6.57 5.21
CA ASP A 275 -1.61 5.86 4.11
C ASP A 275 -3.05 6.33 4.01
N ASN A 276 -3.52 6.55 2.79
CA ASN A 276 -4.90 6.88 2.48
C ASN A 276 -5.45 5.84 1.50
N CYS A 277 -6.60 5.24 1.81
CA CYS A 277 -7.25 4.30 0.93
C CYS A 277 -8.42 4.96 0.21
N ARG A 278 -8.52 4.81 -1.10
CA ARG A 278 -9.62 5.41 -1.87
C ARG A 278 -10.98 4.82 -1.43
N PRO A 279 -12.08 5.55 -1.64
CA PRO A 279 -13.41 5.08 -1.29
C PRO A 279 -13.70 3.66 -1.83
N GLY A 280 -14.24 2.81 -0.97
CA GLY A 280 -14.47 1.39 -1.23
C GLY A 280 -13.30 0.47 -0.89
N PHE A 281 -12.19 0.99 -0.38
CA PHE A 281 -11.02 0.22 0.04
C PHE A 281 -10.62 0.53 1.49
N GLY A 282 -9.89 -0.39 2.11
CA GLY A 282 -9.32 -0.23 3.45
C GLY A 282 -8.17 -1.19 3.71
N LYS A 283 -7.43 -0.94 4.79
CA LYS A 283 -6.36 -1.81 5.32
C LYS A 283 -6.92 -2.63 6.47
N ASN A 284 -6.58 -3.91 6.50
CA ASN A 284 -6.87 -4.77 7.65
C ASN A 284 -5.78 -5.84 7.77
N GLU A 285 -4.80 -5.61 8.64
CA GLU A 285 -3.66 -6.51 8.82
C GLU A 285 -4.06 -7.91 9.29
N GLY A 286 -5.12 -8.00 10.12
CA GLY A 286 -5.62 -9.28 10.62
C GLY A 286 -6.31 -10.12 9.53
N LEU A 287 -7.13 -9.49 8.69
CA LEU A 287 -7.86 -10.18 7.62
C LEU A 287 -6.98 -10.44 6.38
N HIS A 288 -6.08 -9.51 6.08
CA HIS A 288 -5.27 -9.47 4.87
C HIS A 288 -3.78 -9.45 5.18
N SER A 289 -3.30 -10.37 6.02
CA SER A 289 -1.90 -10.47 6.45
C SER A 289 -0.88 -10.49 5.28
N ASN A 290 -1.22 -11.13 4.16
CA ASN A 290 -0.36 -11.21 2.97
C ASN A 290 -0.34 -9.90 2.14
N CYS A 291 -1.18 -8.93 2.47
CA CYS A 291 -1.28 -7.61 1.83
C CYS A 291 -1.51 -6.53 2.90
N ALA A 292 -0.83 -6.64 4.06
CA ALA A 292 -1.08 -5.79 5.23
C ALA A 292 -0.94 -4.29 4.95
N THR A 293 -0.05 -3.91 4.03
CA THR A 293 0.17 -2.52 3.63
C THR A 293 -0.76 -2.05 2.50
N CYS A 294 -1.59 -2.92 1.93
CA CYS A 294 -2.42 -2.63 0.77
C CYS A 294 -3.78 -2.09 1.16
N CYS A 295 -4.36 -1.26 0.31
CA CYS A 295 -5.77 -0.94 0.37
C CYS A 295 -6.55 -2.05 -0.36
N VAL A 296 -7.13 -2.96 0.40
CA VAL A 296 -7.94 -4.09 -0.11
C VAL A 296 -9.40 -3.65 -0.18
N VAL A 297 -10.11 -4.14 -1.20
CA VAL A 297 -11.52 -3.82 -1.41
C VAL A 297 -12.37 -4.17 -0.19
N CYS A 298 -13.26 -3.27 0.22
CA CYS A 298 -14.20 -3.52 1.29
C CYS A 298 -15.13 -4.69 0.92
N SER A 299 -15.29 -5.63 1.85
CA SER A 299 -16.11 -6.83 1.64
C SER A 299 -17.60 -6.52 1.78
N PRO A 300 -18.50 -7.37 1.23
CA PRO A 300 -19.92 -7.31 1.55
C PRO A 300 -20.15 -7.20 3.07
N GLY A 301 -21.12 -6.37 3.46
CA GLY A 301 -21.36 -5.99 4.84
C GLY A 301 -20.49 -4.82 5.33
N THR A 302 -19.64 -4.24 4.47
CA THR A 302 -18.79 -3.08 4.79
C THR A 302 -18.70 -2.08 3.63
N PHE A 303 -18.35 -0.84 3.93
CA PHE A 303 -18.15 0.23 2.95
C PHE A 303 -17.07 1.21 3.42
N SER A 304 -16.52 2.02 2.51
CA SER A 304 -15.61 3.13 2.86
C SER A 304 -15.98 4.35 2.02
N PRO A 305 -16.46 5.45 2.63
CA PRO A 305 -16.95 6.61 1.88
C PRO A 305 -15.87 7.61 1.48
N ASP A 306 -14.72 7.59 2.15
CA ASP A 306 -13.70 8.63 2.08
C ASP A 306 -12.31 8.01 1.90
N VAL A 307 -11.27 8.73 2.36
CA VAL A 307 -9.87 8.35 2.20
C VAL A 307 -9.31 7.59 3.41
N ASP A 308 -10.16 7.27 4.40
CA ASP A 308 -9.77 6.52 5.58
C ASP A 308 -9.31 5.11 5.23
N VAL A 309 -8.41 4.57 6.05
CA VAL A 309 -7.87 3.22 5.87
C VAL A 309 -8.81 2.13 6.40
N THR A 310 -10.03 2.43 6.83
CA THR A 310 -10.90 1.46 7.51
C THR A 310 -12.22 1.27 6.76
N CYS A 311 -12.56 0.01 6.46
CA CYS A 311 -13.91 -0.32 5.99
C CYS A 311 -14.87 -0.33 7.18
N GLN A 312 -15.90 0.51 7.13
CA GLN A 312 -16.96 0.63 8.13
C GLN A 312 -18.04 -0.43 7.91
N ILE A 313 -18.68 -0.91 8.98
CA ILE A 313 -19.73 -1.93 8.90
C ILE A 313 -21.02 -1.31 8.34
N CYS A 314 -21.61 -1.95 7.34
CA CYS A 314 -22.93 -1.65 6.79
C CYS A 314 -23.57 -2.93 6.24
N VAL A 315 -24.45 -3.55 7.03
CA VAL A 315 -25.01 -4.88 6.75
C VAL A 315 -25.89 -4.92 5.49
N SER A 316 -26.47 -3.79 5.08
CA SER A 316 -27.29 -3.67 3.86
C SER A 316 -26.49 -3.72 2.56
N VAL A 317 -25.16 -3.62 2.63
CA VAL A 317 -24.28 -3.71 1.45
C VAL A 317 -23.96 -5.17 1.16
N HIS A 318 -24.19 -5.61 -0.07
CA HIS A 318 -23.91 -6.98 -0.51
C HIS A 318 -22.88 -7.09 -1.64
N ILE A 319 -22.17 -5.99 -1.92
CA ILE A 319 -21.17 -5.91 -2.99
C ILE A 319 -19.79 -5.59 -2.42
N TYR A 320 -18.76 -5.97 -3.16
CA TYR A 320 -17.39 -5.51 -2.88
C TYR A 320 -17.22 -4.06 -3.32
N GLY A 321 -16.49 -3.27 -2.54
CA GLY A 321 -16.07 -1.92 -2.92
C GLY A 321 -17.15 -0.85 -2.77
N ALA A 322 -18.12 -1.06 -1.87
CA ALA A 322 -19.16 -0.07 -1.62
C ALA A 322 -18.58 1.23 -1.04
N LYS A 323 -19.09 2.35 -1.56
CA LYS A 323 -18.65 3.72 -1.21
C LYS A 323 -19.67 4.47 -0.35
N ALA A 324 -20.81 3.86 -0.08
CA ALA A 324 -21.87 4.43 0.73
C ALA A 324 -22.66 3.29 1.39
N CYS A 325 -23.31 3.59 2.51
CA CYS A 325 -24.29 2.75 3.15
C CYS A 325 -25.69 3.25 2.74
N PRO A 326 -26.50 2.44 2.03
CA PRO A 326 -27.84 2.81 1.59
C PRO A 326 -28.82 3.15 2.73
#